data_AF-A0A0C9SY82-F1
#
_entry.id   AF-A0A0C9SY82-F1
#
_cell.length_a   1.000
_cell.length_b   1.000
_cell.length_c   1.000
_cell.angle_alpha   90.00
_cell.angle_beta   90.00
_cell.angle_gamma   90.00
#
_symmetry.space_group_name_H-M   'P 1'
#
loop_
_entity.id
_entity.type
_entity.pdbx_description
1 polymer ?
#
loop_
_entity_poly.entity_id
_entity_poly.type
_entity_poly.pdbx_seq_one_letter_code
_entity_poly.pdbx_strand_id
1 'polypeptide(L)'
;MAREAWFYEEMECLQGVAIARCYGFFQTELSDSVHIGLWDNDEGDEDNEGVTEAAKVGADNPRVLSILLLERLGDRMPFGEPTPAGAREDMTDIYSDMSELGIYHSDIRWQNYLHAPASPPGLPGLPSPYKHRTYAWRVIDFDNSEKNNFQPLQNNLDYSCFIRRVFDNIPIGHIVDPWDL
;
A
#
# COMPACT_ATOMS: atom_id res chain seq x y z
N MET A 1 -9.08 4.29 1.71
CA MET A 1 -10.02 3.42 0.95
C MET A 1 -10.43 3.97 -0.42
N ALA A 2 -11.40 4.89 -0.59
CA ALA A 2 -11.82 5.33 -1.94
C ALA A 2 -10.67 6.00 -2.73
N ARG A 3 -9.80 6.70 -2.00
CA ARG A 3 -8.56 7.29 -2.53
C ARG A 3 -7.57 6.24 -3.00
N GLU A 4 -7.24 5.24 -2.18
CA GLU A 4 -6.42 4.11 -2.59
C GLU A 4 -7.00 3.38 -3.81
N ALA A 5 -8.31 3.13 -3.84
CA ALA A 5 -8.97 2.47 -4.97
C ALA A 5 -8.70 3.22 -6.30
N TRP A 6 -8.79 4.55 -6.29
CA TRP A 6 -8.48 5.40 -7.44
C TRP A 6 -7.03 5.24 -7.92
N PHE A 7 -6.05 5.05 -7.03
CA PHE A 7 -4.66 4.81 -7.43
C PHE A 7 -4.48 3.47 -8.15
N TYR A 8 -5.22 2.44 -7.77
CA TYR A 8 -5.21 1.18 -8.53
C TYR A 8 -5.77 1.36 -9.95
N GLU A 9 -6.81 2.20 -10.12
CA GLU A 9 -7.36 2.54 -11.44
C GLU A 9 -6.34 3.30 -12.30
N GLU A 10 -5.70 4.33 -11.73
CA GLU A 10 -4.66 5.11 -12.44
C GLU A 10 -3.44 4.27 -12.84
N MET A 11 -3.17 3.20 -12.09
CA MET A 11 -2.06 2.25 -12.33
C MET A 11 -2.52 0.93 -12.94
N GLU A 12 -3.62 0.89 -13.69
CA GLU A 12 -4.16 -0.33 -14.30
C GLU A 12 -3.07 -1.13 -15.07
N CYS A 13 -2.18 -0.45 -15.80
CA CYS A 13 -1.10 -1.09 -16.55
C CYS A 13 -0.01 -1.76 -15.69
N LEU A 14 0.03 -1.46 -14.39
CA LEU A 14 0.96 -2.04 -13.41
C LEU A 14 0.32 -3.12 -12.54
N GLN A 15 -0.99 -3.34 -12.64
CA GLN A 15 -1.69 -4.37 -11.88
C GLN A 15 -1.26 -5.78 -12.30
N GLY A 16 -0.85 -6.60 -11.34
CA GLY A 16 -0.29 -7.92 -11.61
C GLY A 16 1.13 -7.89 -12.21
N VAL A 17 1.72 -6.71 -12.35
CA VAL A 17 3.12 -6.46 -12.74
C VAL A 17 3.91 -6.05 -11.51
N ALA A 18 3.60 -4.87 -10.97
CA ALA A 18 4.36 -4.15 -9.95
C ALA A 18 3.49 -3.90 -8.70
N ILE A 19 2.17 -3.84 -8.88
CA ILE A 19 1.19 -3.67 -7.80
C ILE A 19 0.18 -4.82 -7.82
N ALA A 20 -0.50 -5.05 -6.70
CA ALA A 20 -1.58 -6.03 -6.64
C ALA A 20 -2.66 -5.73 -7.68
N ARG A 21 -3.29 -6.77 -8.23
CA ARG A 21 -4.54 -6.57 -9.01
C ARG A 21 -5.65 -6.09 -8.09
N CYS A 22 -6.41 -5.10 -8.55
CA CYS A 22 -7.61 -4.61 -7.89
C CYS A 22 -8.84 -5.17 -8.63
N TYR A 23 -9.64 -5.96 -7.92
CA TYR A 23 -10.86 -6.55 -8.46
C TYR A 23 -12.09 -5.67 -8.25
N GLY A 24 -11.96 -4.61 -7.44
CA GLY A 24 -12.99 -3.59 -7.29
C GLY A 24 -13.05 -2.99 -5.89
N PHE A 25 -13.68 -1.82 -5.84
CA PHE A 25 -14.04 -1.12 -4.63
C PHE A 25 -15.56 -1.16 -4.45
N PHE A 26 -16.00 -1.65 -3.30
CA PHE A 26 -17.42 -1.88 -2.99
C PHE A 26 -17.79 -1.12 -1.72
N GLN A 27 -19.00 -0.57 -1.71
CA GLN A 27 -19.54 0.13 -0.55
C GLN A 27 -20.95 -0.37 -0.26
N THR A 28 -21.28 -0.46 1.03
CA THR A 28 -22.63 -0.80 1.48
C THR A 28 -22.94 -0.08 2.78
N GLU A 29 -24.20 0.32 2.95
CA GLU A 29 -24.69 0.88 4.21
C GLU A 29 -25.04 -0.27 5.16
N LEU A 30 -24.53 -0.20 6.37
CA LEU A 30 -24.82 -1.14 7.44
C LEU A 30 -26.07 -0.70 8.17
N SER A 31 -26.97 -1.64 8.44
CA SER A 31 -28.04 -1.42 9.40
C SER A 31 -27.48 -1.36 10.83
N ASP A 32 -28.18 -0.67 11.72
CA ASP A 32 -27.76 -0.52 13.12
C ASP A 32 -27.55 -1.85 13.85
N SER A 33 -28.25 -2.90 13.40
CA SER A 33 -28.15 -4.27 13.92
C SER A 33 -26.86 -5.02 13.53
N VAL A 34 -26.06 -4.50 12.60
CA VAL A 34 -24.80 -5.13 12.19
C VAL A 34 -23.67 -4.59 13.05
N HIS A 35 -23.04 -5.49 13.80
CA HIS A 35 -21.86 -5.22 14.61
C HIS A 35 -20.63 -5.80 13.92
N ILE A 36 -19.66 -4.96 13.63
CA ILE A 36 -18.36 -5.37 13.10
C ILE A 36 -17.41 -5.30 14.29
N GLY A 37 -17.12 -6.46 14.89
CA GLY A 37 -16.37 -6.53 16.15
C GLY A 37 -14.95 -5.95 16.13
N LEU A 38 -14.42 -5.57 14.96
CA LEU A 38 -13.17 -4.81 14.83
C LEU A 38 -13.32 -3.33 15.18
N TRP A 39 -14.54 -2.78 15.16
CA TRP A 39 -14.84 -1.38 15.51
C TRP A 39 -15.31 -1.22 16.95
N ASP A 40 -15.79 -2.32 17.57
CA ASP A 40 -16.37 -2.30 18.92
C ASP A 40 -15.30 -2.41 20.03
N ASN A 41 -14.02 -2.53 19.67
CA ASN A 41 -12.88 -2.67 20.60
C ASN A 41 -12.02 -1.39 20.73
N ASP A 42 -12.51 -0.22 20.29
CA ASP A 42 -11.98 1.07 20.78
C ASP A 42 -12.46 1.27 22.24
N GLU A 43 -12.00 0.39 23.15
CA GLU A 43 -11.91 0.75 24.56
C GLU A 43 -10.86 1.85 24.64
N GLY A 44 -11.36 3.09 24.74
CA GLY A 44 -10.58 4.29 24.52
C GLY A 44 -9.33 4.38 25.39
N ASP A 45 -8.32 5.01 24.80
CA ASP A 45 -7.34 5.75 25.57
C ASP A 45 -8.12 6.70 26.51
N GLU A 46 -8.05 6.44 27.82
CA GLU A 46 -8.58 7.29 28.88
C GLU A 46 -7.76 8.58 29.01
N ASP A 47 -7.50 9.27 27.89
CA ASP A 47 -7.00 10.62 27.92
C ASP A 47 -8.22 11.54 27.93
N ASN A 48 -8.48 12.07 29.12
CA ASN A 48 -9.49 13.05 29.48
C ASN A 48 -9.32 14.36 28.68
N GLU A 49 -9.56 14.32 27.38
CA GLU A 49 -9.80 15.50 26.55
C GLU A 49 -11.32 15.66 26.41
N GLY A 50 -11.83 16.75 26.97
CA GLY A 50 -13.26 17.01 27.08
C GLY A 50 -13.99 16.86 25.74
N VAL A 51 -15.23 16.36 25.85
CA VAL A 51 -16.26 16.22 24.80
C VAL A 51 -15.94 17.07 23.56
N THR A 52 -15.31 16.46 22.57
CA THR A 52 -15.05 17.09 21.28
C THR A 52 -16.38 17.39 20.60
N GLU A 53 -16.46 18.48 19.84
CA GLU A 53 -17.69 18.90 19.13
C GLU A 53 -18.26 17.84 18.17
N ALA A 54 -17.51 16.76 17.88
CA ALA A 54 -17.98 15.58 17.17
C ALA A 54 -19.17 14.88 17.87
N ALA A 55 -19.27 14.96 19.21
CA ALA A 55 -20.39 14.39 19.95
C ALA A 55 -21.70 15.19 19.81
N LYS A 56 -21.66 16.37 19.17
CA LYS A 56 -22.84 17.24 18.94
C LYS A 56 -23.38 17.19 17.50
N VAL A 57 -22.76 16.45 16.60
CA VAL A 57 -23.19 16.37 15.19
C VAL A 57 -23.86 15.03 14.93
N GLY A 58 -25.19 15.02 15.11
CA GLY A 58 -26.14 14.23 14.32
C GLY A 58 -26.01 12.70 14.34
N ALA A 59 -27.04 12.05 14.89
CA ALA A 59 -27.34 10.63 14.74
C ALA A 59 -27.71 10.21 13.29
N ASP A 60 -27.05 10.76 12.27
CA ASP A 60 -27.43 10.66 10.86
C ASP A 60 -26.24 10.43 9.90
N ASN A 61 -25.04 10.11 10.41
CA ASN A 61 -23.95 9.66 9.54
C ASN A 61 -24.19 8.19 9.16
N PRO A 62 -24.38 7.87 7.86
CA PRO A 62 -24.59 6.49 7.44
C PRO A 62 -23.37 5.64 7.79
N ARG A 63 -23.61 4.49 8.42
CA ARG A 63 -22.56 3.51 8.75
C ARG A 63 -22.15 2.78 7.48
N VAL A 64 -21.26 3.37 6.69
CA VAL A 64 -20.81 2.79 5.41
C VAL A 64 -19.63 1.84 5.63
N LEU A 65 -19.79 0.58 5.25
CA LEU A 65 -18.67 -0.36 5.08
C LEU A 65 -18.10 -0.22 3.67
N SER A 66 -16.79 0.03 3.59
CA SER A 66 -16.05 0.09 2.33
C SER A 66 -15.06 -1.08 2.23
N ILE A 67 -15.09 -1.81 1.12
CA ILE A 67 -14.26 -3.00 0.88
C ILE A 67 -13.47 -2.79 -0.40
N LEU A 68 -12.15 -2.91 -0.33
CA LEU A 68 -11.26 -2.98 -1.49
C LEU A 68 -10.82 -4.43 -1.66
N LEU A 69 -11.16 -5.03 -2.80
CA LEU A 69 -10.84 -6.43 -3.08
C LEU A 69 -9.59 -6.50 -3.96
N LEU A 70 -8.51 -7.07 -3.42
CA LEU A 70 -7.21 -7.15 -4.07
C LEU A 70 -6.78 -8.59 -4.37
N GLU A 71 -5.78 -8.72 -5.23
CA GLU A 71 -5.02 -9.95 -5.46
C GLU A 71 -4.50 -10.54 -4.14
N ARG A 72 -4.71 -11.84 -3.94
CA ARG A 72 -4.08 -12.54 -2.83
C ARG A 72 -2.59 -12.71 -3.13
N LEU A 73 -1.76 -11.99 -2.37
CA LEU A 73 -0.31 -12.04 -2.46
C LEU A 73 0.29 -13.11 -1.53
N GLY A 74 1.60 -13.33 -1.68
CA GLY A 74 2.39 -14.19 -0.80
C GLY A 74 2.83 -13.49 0.49
N ASP A 75 3.91 -13.99 1.08
CA ASP A 75 4.45 -13.47 2.33
C ASP A 75 5.03 -12.06 2.18
N ARG A 76 5.09 -11.33 3.30
CA ARG A 76 5.79 -10.05 3.39
C ARG A 76 7.30 -10.25 3.28
N MET A 77 8.03 -9.18 2.98
CA MET A 77 9.49 -9.23 3.04
C MET A 77 9.96 -9.72 4.43
N PRO A 78 10.93 -10.67 4.50
CA PRO A 78 11.49 -11.11 5.77
C PRO A 78 12.06 -9.92 6.56
N PHE A 79 11.78 -9.88 7.86
CA PHE A 79 12.21 -8.81 8.76
C PHE A 79 13.13 -9.35 9.86
N GLY A 80 14.26 -8.68 10.10
CA GLY A 80 15.31 -9.19 10.98
C GLY A 80 16.18 -10.27 10.35
N GLU A 81 16.07 -10.46 9.03
CA GLU A 81 16.80 -11.48 8.26
C GLU A 81 17.44 -10.84 7.01
N PRO A 82 18.48 -11.46 6.43
CA PRO A 82 19.04 -11.02 5.16
C PRO A 82 17.95 -10.90 4.08
N THR A 83 17.94 -9.78 3.37
CA THR A 83 16.94 -9.53 2.33
C THR A 83 17.12 -10.48 1.15
N PRO A 84 16.03 -10.98 0.54
CA PRO A 84 16.13 -11.88 -0.61
C PRO A 84 16.88 -11.24 -1.79
N ALA A 85 17.65 -12.05 -2.51
CA ALA A 85 18.38 -11.60 -3.69
C ALA A 85 17.41 -11.02 -4.73
N GLY A 86 17.76 -9.87 -5.32
CA GLY A 86 16.91 -9.20 -6.31
C GLY A 86 15.79 -8.34 -5.71
N ALA A 87 15.52 -8.42 -4.39
CA ALA A 87 14.40 -7.70 -3.79
C ALA A 87 14.57 -6.18 -3.86
N ARG A 88 15.81 -5.69 -3.69
CA ARG A 88 16.13 -4.26 -3.78
C ARG A 88 16.00 -3.75 -5.20
N GLU A 89 16.45 -4.54 -6.16
CA GLU A 89 16.36 -4.25 -7.59
C GLU A 89 14.90 -4.21 -8.04
N ASP A 90 14.08 -5.19 -7.62
CA ASP A 90 12.64 -5.20 -7.86
C ASP A 90 11.96 -3.97 -7.25
N MET A 91 12.29 -3.59 -6.00
CA MET A 91 11.65 -2.44 -5.35
C MET A 91 12.01 -1.14 -6.09
N THR A 92 13.27 -0.99 -6.46
CA THR A 92 13.77 0.16 -7.24
C THR A 92 13.06 0.28 -8.58
N ASP A 93 12.93 -0.83 -9.31
CA ASP A 93 12.27 -0.84 -10.62
C ASP A 93 10.76 -0.61 -10.52
N ILE A 94 10.09 -1.19 -9.52
CA ILE A 94 8.66 -1.00 -9.27
C ILE A 94 8.35 0.47 -8.99
N TYR A 95 9.10 1.12 -8.10
CA TYR A 95 8.89 2.54 -7.83
C TYR A 95 9.26 3.41 -9.04
N SER A 96 10.26 2.99 -9.84
CA SER A 96 10.52 3.65 -11.11
C SER A 96 9.35 3.53 -12.09
N ASP A 97 8.64 2.39 -12.13
CA ASP A 97 7.45 2.23 -12.98
C ASP A 97 6.31 3.16 -12.54
N MET A 98 6.14 3.40 -11.24
CA MET A 98 5.18 4.38 -10.72
C MET A 98 5.56 5.82 -11.09
N SER A 99 6.86 6.14 -11.09
CA SER A 99 7.36 7.45 -11.53
C SER A 99 7.02 7.75 -12.99
N GLU A 100 7.02 6.74 -13.87
CA GLU A 100 6.62 6.90 -15.28
C GLU A 100 5.15 7.33 -15.44
N LEU A 101 4.31 7.07 -14.43
CA LEU A 101 2.91 7.48 -14.37
C LEU A 101 2.69 8.80 -13.60
N GLY A 102 3.76 9.43 -13.11
CA GLY A 102 3.66 10.63 -12.26
C GLY A 102 3.05 10.35 -10.89
N ILE A 103 3.20 9.11 -10.38
CA ILE A 103 2.67 8.70 -9.09
C ILE A 103 3.83 8.60 -8.09
N TYR A 104 3.67 9.29 -6.97
CA TYR A 104 4.59 9.25 -5.84
C TYR A 104 3.96 8.55 -4.65
N HIS A 105 4.53 7.43 -4.22
CA HIS A 105 4.04 6.64 -3.09
C HIS A 105 4.80 7.04 -1.81
N SER A 106 4.12 7.76 -0.92
CA SER A 106 4.76 8.30 0.29
C SER A 106 4.92 7.28 1.41
N ASP A 107 4.35 6.07 1.29
CA ASP A 107 4.37 5.05 2.35
C ASP A 107 5.29 3.86 2.05
N ILE A 108 6.53 4.16 1.66
CA ILE A 108 7.52 3.12 1.31
C ILE A 108 7.97 2.39 2.58
N ARG A 109 7.41 1.21 2.81
CA ARG A 109 7.73 0.33 3.93
C ARG A 109 7.91 -1.11 3.50
N TRP A 110 8.64 -1.88 4.32
CA TRP A 110 8.81 -3.31 4.08
C TRP A 110 7.48 -4.09 4.20
N GLN A 111 6.55 -3.63 5.04
CA GLN A 111 5.25 -4.27 5.24
C GLN A 111 4.34 -4.20 4.00
N ASN A 112 4.50 -3.15 3.19
CA ASN A 112 3.68 -2.89 2.00
C ASN A 112 4.25 -3.57 0.75
N TYR A 113 5.26 -4.43 0.94
CA TYR A 113 5.94 -5.14 -0.12
C TYR A 113 5.85 -6.65 0.10
N LEU A 114 5.03 -7.30 -0.74
CA LEU A 114 4.67 -8.71 -0.59
C LEU A 114 5.06 -9.50 -1.83
N HIS A 115 5.31 -10.79 -1.65
CA HIS A 115 5.62 -11.66 -2.78
C HIS A 115 4.47 -11.72 -3.79
N ALA A 116 4.84 -11.69 -5.07
CA ALA A 116 3.93 -12.04 -6.14
C ALA A 116 3.43 -13.49 -5.93
N PRO A 117 2.15 -13.78 -6.19
CA PRO A 117 1.62 -15.11 -5.93
C PRO A 117 2.25 -16.14 -6.87
N ALA A 118 2.50 -17.34 -6.33
CA ALA A 118 2.88 -18.48 -7.17
C ALA A 118 1.72 -18.82 -8.13
N SER A 119 2.06 -19.04 -9.40
CA SER A 119 1.12 -19.46 -10.43
C SER A 119 1.53 -20.84 -10.95
N PRO A 120 0.70 -21.89 -10.81
CA PRO A 120 -0.66 -21.93 -10.22
C PRO A 120 -0.69 -22.01 -8.66
N PRO A 121 -1.84 -21.74 -7.98
CA PRO A 121 -3.15 -21.37 -8.52
C PRO A 121 -3.35 -19.85 -8.73
N GLY A 122 -2.37 -19.02 -8.34
CA GLY A 122 -2.42 -17.58 -8.58
C GLY A 122 -2.35 -17.22 -10.06
N LEU A 123 -2.68 -15.97 -10.39
CA LEU A 123 -2.51 -15.44 -11.74
C LEU A 123 -1.02 -15.19 -12.02
N PRO A 124 -0.51 -15.50 -13.22
CA PRO A 124 0.88 -15.25 -13.55
C PRO A 124 1.21 -13.76 -13.48
N GLY A 125 2.45 -13.44 -13.11
CA GLY A 125 2.97 -12.08 -13.22
C GLY A 125 3.06 -11.64 -14.68
N LEU A 126 2.79 -10.37 -14.94
CA LEU A 126 2.98 -9.75 -16.25
C LEU A 126 4.29 -8.96 -16.27
N PRO A 127 4.98 -8.86 -17.42
CA PRO A 127 6.18 -8.04 -17.53
C PRO A 127 5.84 -6.56 -17.47
N SER A 128 6.74 -5.76 -16.89
CA SER A 128 6.59 -4.31 -16.85
C SER A 128 6.54 -3.68 -18.25
N PRO A 129 5.62 -2.74 -18.50
CA PRO A 129 5.58 -2.00 -19.75
C PRO A 129 6.80 -1.08 -19.93
N TYR A 130 7.55 -0.77 -18.86
CA TYR A 130 8.69 0.14 -18.88
C TYR A 130 10.05 -0.57 -18.72
N LYS A 131 10.13 -1.61 -17.87
CA LYS A 131 11.38 -2.38 -17.66
C LYS A 131 11.43 -3.69 -18.43
N HIS A 132 10.31 -4.13 -19.01
CA HIS A 132 10.20 -5.37 -19.79
C HIS A 132 10.65 -6.62 -19.03
N ARG A 133 10.48 -6.64 -17.70
CA ARG A 133 10.75 -7.80 -16.84
C ARG A 133 9.63 -8.02 -15.84
N THR A 134 9.52 -9.23 -15.32
CA THR A 134 8.59 -9.58 -14.23
C THR A 134 9.28 -9.40 -12.88
N TYR A 135 8.54 -8.94 -11.87
CA TYR A 135 9.01 -8.82 -10.51
C TYR A 135 8.49 -9.96 -9.63
N ALA A 136 9.29 -10.36 -8.63
CA ALA A 136 8.92 -11.35 -7.62
C ALA A 136 8.06 -10.76 -6.48
N TRP A 137 7.78 -9.45 -6.53
CA TRP A 137 7.13 -8.69 -5.48
C TRP A 137 6.05 -7.76 -6.04
N ARG A 138 5.14 -7.33 -5.16
CA ARG A 138 4.07 -6.37 -5.43
C ARG A 138 3.98 -5.36 -4.29
N VAL A 139 3.72 -4.11 -4.65
CA VAL A 139 3.38 -3.04 -3.69
C VAL A 139 1.87 -2.98 -3.48
N ILE A 140 1.46 -2.68 -2.25
CA ILE A 140 0.08 -2.36 -1.84
C ILE A 140 0.06 -1.07 -1.01
N ASP A 141 -1.12 -0.69 -0.52
CA ASP A 141 -1.33 0.42 0.42
C ASP A 141 -1.03 1.80 -0.17
N PHE A 142 -1.84 2.20 -1.15
CA PHE A 142 -1.67 3.49 -1.86
C PHE A 142 -2.44 4.65 -1.21
N ASP A 143 -2.90 4.50 0.04
CA ASP A 143 -3.73 5.51 0.70
C ASP A 143 -2.98 6.85 0.93
N ASN A 144 -1.63 6.81 0.96
CA ASN A 144 -0.75 7.97 1.06
C ASN A 144 0.01 8.31 -0.25
N SER A 145 -0.38 7.73 -1.38
CA SER A 145 0.18 8.10 -2.70
C SER A 145 -0.24 9.49 -3.13
N GLU A 146 0.46 10.14 -4.04
CA GLU A 146 0.03 11.39 -4.67
C GLU A 146 0.31 11.32 -6.17
N LYS A 147 -0.49 12.05 -6.94
CA LYS A 147 -0.19 12.31 -8.34
C LYS A 147 0.50 13.66 -8.43
N ASN A 148 1.70 13.69 -9.00
CA ASN A 148 2.48 14.90 -9.12
C ASN A 148 2.89 15.12 -10.58
N ASN A 149 3.45 16.31 -10.84
CA ASN A 149 3.95 16.71 -12.14
C ASN A 149 5.49 16.73 -12.19
N PHE A 150 6.13 16.03 -11.25
CA PHE A 150 7.58 15.94 -11.24
C PHE A 150 8.08 15.09 -12.40
N GLN A 151 9.29 15.37 -12.87
CA GLN A 151 9.95 14.50 -13.83
C GLN A 151 10.21 13.14 -13.17
N PRO A 152 10.09 12.00 -13.89
CA PRO A 152 10.31 10.68 -13.30
C PRO A 152 11.67 10.56 -12.58
N LEU A 153 12.69 11.23 -13.09
CA LEU A 153 14.02 11.29 -12.46
C LEU A 153 13.99 11.86 -11.04
N GLN A 154 13.16 12.87 -10.77
CA GLN A 154 13.04 13.48 -9.45
C GLN A 154 12.44 12.49 -8.45
N ASN A 155 11.29 11.88 -8.78
CA ASN A 155 10.67 10.85 -7.95
C ASN A 155 11.65 9.68 -7.69
N ASN A 156 12.40 9.26 -8.71
CA ASN A 156 13.38 8.17 -8.57
C ASN A 156 14.53 8.50 -7.61
N LEU A 157 14.98 9.75 -7.55
CA LEU A 157 16.00 10.18 -6.59
C LEU A 157 15.46 10.09 -5.15
N ASP A 158 14.24 10.56 -4.94
CA ASP A 158 13.60 10.54 -3.61
C ASP A 158 13.34 9.08 -3.17
N TYR A 159 12.79 8.25 -4.05
CA TYR A 159 12.61 6.83 -3.82
C TYR A 159 13.91 6.10 -3.48
N SER A 160 15.01 6.42 -4.16
CA SER A 160 16.30 5.77 -3.91
C SER A 160 16.79 5.97 -2.47
N CYS A 161 16.52 7.13 -1.88
CA CYS A 161 16.84 7.43 -0.48
C CYS A 161 16.01 6.58 0.49
N PHE A 162 14.69 6.50 0.28
CA PHE A 162 13.81 5.70 1.13
C PHE A 162 14.07 4.20 1.00
N ILE A 163 14.19 3.68 -0.23
CA ILE A 163 14.49 2.27 -0.48
C ILE A 163 15.80 1.88 0.21
N ARG A 164 16.85 2.70 0.06
CA ARG A 164 18.11 2.44 0.77
C ARG A 164 17.89 2.36 2.28
N ARG A 165 17.15 3.29 2.86
CA ARG A 165 16.87 3.30 4.31
C ARG A 165 16.13 2.03 4.73
N VAL A 166 15.12 1.59 3.98
CA VAL A 166 14.40 0.34 4.25
C VAL A 166 15.36 -0.86 4.21
N PHE A 167 16.14 -1.02 3.13
CA PHE A 167 17.03 -2.18 2.97
C PHE A 167 18.24 -2.20 3.91
N ASP A 168 18.71 -1.03 4.36
CA ASP A 168 19.78 -0.95 5.36
C ASP A 168 19.29 -1.37 6.76
N ASN A 169 17.98 -1.31 7.03
CA ASN A 169 17.40 -1.55 8.37
C ASN A 169 16.65 -2.89 8.52
N ILE A 170 16.11 -3.45 7.43
CA ILE A 170 15.44 -4.76 7.46
C ILE A 170 16.32 -5.86 8.09
N PRO A 171 17.59 -6.06 7.69
CA PRO A 171 18.39 -7.19 8.19
C PRO A 171 18.73 -7.12 9.67
N ILE A 172 18.68 -5.92 10.27
CA ILE A 172 18.95 -5.71 11.69
C ILE A 172 17.66 -5.64 12.53
N GLY A 173 16.49 -5.85 11.90
CA GLY A 173 15.20 -5.84 12.58
C GLY A 173 14.80 -4.45 13.08
N HIS A 174 15.28 -3.38 12.44
CA HIS A 174 14.93 -2.02 12.79
C HIS A 174 13.81 -1.52 11.88
N ILE A 175 12.71 -1.07 12.49
CA ILE A 175 11.57 -0.49 11.75
C ILE A 175 11.96 0.92 11.33
N VAL A 176 11.63 1.26 10.10
CA VAL A 176 11.82 2.59 9.53
C VAL A 176 10.48 3.06 9.03
N ASP A 177 9.97 4.13 9.61
CA ASP A 177 8.80 4.80 9.07
C ASP A 177 9.22 5.95 8.13
N PRO A 178 8.45 6.23 7.06
CA PRO A 178 8.76 7.30 6.11
C PRO A 178 8.83 8.70 6.74
N TRP A 179 8.13 8.93 7.86
CA TRP A 179 8.09 10.20 8.58
C TRP A 179 9.19 10.38 9.63
N ASP A 180 10.03 9.39 9.86
CA ASP A 180 11.14 9.46 10.83
C ASP A 180 12.35 10.25 10.25
N LEU A 181 12.11 11.32 9.49
CA LEU A 181 13.13 12.16 8.84
C LEU A 181 13.44 13.43 9.64
#